data_AF-A0A0C1ZTC4-F1
#
_entry.id   AF-A0A0C1ZTC4-F1
#
_cell.length_a   1.000
_cell.length_b   1.000
_cell.length_c   1.000
_cell.angle_alpha   90.00
_cell.angle_beta   90.00
_cell.angle_gamma   90.00
#
_symmetry.space_group_name_H-M   'P 1'
#
loop_
_entity.id
_entity.type
_entity.pdbx_description
1 polymer ?
#
loop_
_entity_poly.entity_id
_entity_poly.type
_entity_poly.pdbx_seq_one_letter_code
_entity_poly.pdbx_strand_id
1 'polypeptide(L)'
;MRWFLDIFTRDADPEPQAISAAGEVGGRIDITGIVEAIEASNDLKSPLDGSPAVALHYVAHIRAVGQHTEEIDGLVIQGSEGRDFILRDDSGAALIQLEPGSSVARLHAHVITTHGAGNEINVEAIVPGDRVRVRGRIRAVLDEAEARWCCVVQANELEHAQ
;
A
#
# COMPACT_ATOMS: atom_id res chain seq x y z
N MET A 1 3.33 6.09 -11.59
CA MET A 1 2.95 7.21 -10.74
C MET A 1 3.55 6.92 -9.39
N ARG A 2 4.69 7.56 -9.11
CA ARG A 2 5.14 7.77 -7.74
C ARG A 2 4.02 8.57 -7.06
N TRP A 3 3.64 8.19 -5.85
CA TRP A 3 2.72 8.97 -5.04
C TRP A 3 3.43 10.30 -4.70
N PHE A 4 3.22 11.32 -5.54
CA PHE A 4 3.97 12.57 -5.59
C PHE A 4 3.07 13.78 -5.30
N LEU A 5 2.12 13.61 -4.38
CA LEU A 5 1.28 14.70 -3.88
C LEU A 5 1.54 14.90 -2.39
N ASP A 6 2.71 15.47 -2.07
CA ASP A 6 2.90 16.41 -0.93
C ASP A 6 4.33 17.02 -0.83
N ILE A 7 5.07 17.16 -1.93
CA ILE A 7 6.44 17.75 -1.90
C ILE A 7 6.45 19.25 -1.54
N PHE A 8 5.31 19.93 -1.55
CA PHE A 8 5.27 21.39 -1.34
C PHE A 8 4.93 21.84 0.08
N THR A 9 4.81 20.92 1.04
CA THR A 9 4.73 21.22 2.48
C THR A 9 5.78 20.39 3.23
N ARG A 10 7.07 20.69 2.98
CA ARG A 10 8.20 20.19 3.77
C ARG A 10 8.19 20.78 5.18
N ASP A 11 7.26 20.35 6.00
CA ASP A 11 7.63 19.99 7.37
C ASP A 11 8.57 18.79 7.25
N ALA A 12 9.68 18.80 8.00
CA ALA A 12 10.66 17.71 7.96
C ALA A 12 9.96 16.35 8.11
N ASP A 13 10.34 15.38 7.28
CA ASP A 13 9.79 14.03 7.42
C ASP A 13 10.06 13.55 8.85
N PRO A 14 9.03 13.13 9.60
CA PRO A 14 9.20 12.72 10.98
C PRO A 14 10.18 11.54 11.04
N GLU A 15 11.05 11.53 12.05
CA GLU A 15 11.92 10.38 12.31
C GLU A 15 11.07 9.14 12.62
N PRO A 16 11.49 7.93 12.21
CA PRO A 16 10.80 6.69 12.55
C PRO A 16 10.63 6.59 14.06
N GLN A 17 9.39 6.47 14.51
CA GLN A 17 9.02 6.37 15.92
C GLN A 17 8.46 5.00 16.27
N ALA A 18 8.52 4.65 17.55
CA ALA A 18 7.87 3.45 18.07
C ALA A 18 6.35 3.58 17.95
N ILE A 19 5.65 2.49 17.66
CA ILE A 19 4.18 2.49 17.56
C ILE A 19 3.52 2.94 18.87
N SER A 20 4.06 2.53 20.03
CA SER A 20 3.54 2.96 21.34
C SER A 20 3.75 4.44 21.64
N ALA A 21 4.68 5.10 20.93
CA ALA A 21 4.92 6.54 21.01
C ALA A 21 4.11 7.32 19.96
N ALA A 22 3.07 6.70 19.37
CA ALA A 22 2.15 7.40 18.49
C ALA A 22 1.59 8.63 19.21
N GLY A 23 1.87 9.81 18.65
CA GLY A 23 1.50 11.10 19.23
C GLY A 23 -0.01 11.37 19.22
N GLU A 24 -0.38 12.64 19.11
CA GLU A 24 -1.78 13.07 19.23
C GLU A 24 -2.57 12.83 17.93
N VAL A 25 -3.89 12.75 18.06
CA VAL A 25 -4.81 12.67 16.91
C VAL A 25 -4.59 13.84 15.96
N GLY A 26 -4.46 13.54 14.67
CA GLY A 26 -4.12 14.50 13.61
C GLY A 26 -2.62 14.64 13.36
N GLY A 27 -1.78 14.16 14.28
CA GLY A 27 -0.32 14.17 14.16
C GLY A 27 0.17 13.31 13.00
N ARG A 28 1.24 13.76 12.33
CA ARG A 28 1.99 12.95 11.36
C ARG A 28 2.73 11.84 12.09
N ILE A 29 2.83 10.68 11.45
CA ILE A 29 3.51 9.51 12.00
C ILE A 29 4.34 8.84 10.92
N ASP A 30 5.49 8.31 11.34
CA ASP A 30 6.35 7.43 10.57
C ASP A 30 6.70 6.24 11.47
N ILE A 31 6.15 5.06 11.15
CA ILE A 31 6.30 3.84 11.95
C ILE A 31 6.75 2.70 11.06
N THR A 32 7.49 1.76 11.63
CA THR A 32 7.92 0.54 10.94
C THR A 32 7.49 -0.67 11.76
N GLY A 33 7.02 -1.72 11.10
CA GLY A 33 6.64 -2.95 11.77
C GLY A 33 6.35 -4.08 10.80
N ILE A 34 5.90 -5.20 11.35
CA ILE A 34 5.47 -6.39 10.63
C ILE A 34 3.98 -6.30 10.33
N VAL A 35 3.61 -6.65 9.11
CA VAL A 35 2.23 -6.67 8.64
C VAL A 35 1.49 -7.90 9.17
N GLU A 36 0.35 -7.67 9.81
CA GLU A 36 -0.63 -8.68 10.21
C GLU A 36 -1.96 -8.44 9.47
N ALA A 37 -2.44 -9.45 8.75
CA ALA A 37 -3.77 -9.37 8.14
C ALA A 37 -4.87 -9.39 9.19
N ILE A 38 -5.91 -8.59 8.94
CA ILE A 38 -7.20 -8.71 9.61
C ILE A 38 -8.04 -9.69 8.79
N GLU A 39 -8.96 -10.43 9.41
CA GLU A 39 -9.78 -11.43 8.69
C GLU A 39 -10.48 -10.85 7.45
N ALA A 40 -10.95 -9.60 7.52
CA ALA A 40 -11.57 -8.87 6.41
C ALA A 40 -10.60 -8.55 5.25
N SER A 41 -9.30 -8.63 5.49
CA SER A 41 -8.24 -8.30 4.53
C SER A 41 -7.75 -9.53 3.76
N ASN A 42 -8.12 -10.74 4.21
CA ASN A 42 -7.75 -12.01 3.57
C ASN A 42 -8.36 -12.20 2.17
N ASP A 43 -9.32 -11.37 1.78
CA ASP A 43 -9.98 -11.44 0.47
C ASP A 43 -9.16 -10.78 -0.65
N LEU A 44 -8.18 -9.94 -0.32
CA LEU A 44 -7.33 -9.30 -1.32
C LEU A 44 -6.23 -10.27 -1.77
N LYS A 45 -6.18 -10.53 -3.08
CA LYS A 45 -5.23 -11.46 -3.69
C LYS A 45 -4.61 -10.83 -4.93
N SER A 46 -3.32 -11.08 -5.12
CA SER A 46 -2.63 -10.72 -6.35
C SER A 46 -3.28 -11.41 -7.55
N PRO A 47 -3.57 -10.68 -8.65
CA PRO A 47 -4.18 -11.26 -9.84
C PRO A 47 -3.20 -12.12 -10.66
N LEU A 48 -1.89 -12.05 -10.37
CA LEU A 48 -0.87 -12.80 -11.13
C LEU A 48 -0.70 -14.24 -10.64
N ASP A 49 -0.74 -14.45 -9.33
CA ASP A 49 -0.40 -15.72 -8.68
C ASP A 49 -1.43 -16.15 -7.61
N GLY A 50 -2.39 -15.29 -7.29
CA GLY A 50 -3.42 -15.56 -6.27
C GLY A 50 -2.90 -15.47 -4.83
N SER A 51 -1.67 -14.99 -4.61
CA SER A 51 -1.10 -14.84 -3.27
C SER A 51 -1.89 -13.80 -2.44
N PRO A 52 -2.08 -14.03 -1.13
CA PRO A 52 -2.77 -13.08 -0.26
C PRO A 52 -1.95 -11.81 -0.08
N ALA A 53 -2.61 -10.66 -0.07
CA ALA A 53 -1.97 -9.35 0.10
C ALA A 53 -2.85 -8.42 0.93
N VAL A 54 -2.25 -7.44 1.61
CA VAL A 54 -2.97 -6.33 2.26
C VAL A 54 -2.96 -5.07 1.41
N ALA A 55 -1.97 -4.93 0.52
CA ALA A 55 -1.92 -3.87 -0.47
C ALA A 55 -1.32 -4.39 -1.78
N LEU A 56 -1.85 -3.89 -2.90
CA LEU A 56 -1.38 -4.18 -4.25
C LEU A 56 -1.14 -2.88 -4.99
N HIS A 57 -0.01 -2.79 -5.68
CA HIS A 57 0.26 -1.77 -6.69
C HIS A 57 0.44 -2.44 -8.05
N TYR A 58 -0.44 -2.10 -8.98
CA TYR A 58 -0.48 -2.66 -10.33
C TYR A 58 0.07 -1.66 -11.33
N VAL A 59 0.99 -2.11 -12.17
CA VAL A 59 1.52 -1.35 -13.30
C VAL A 59 1.51 -2.25 -14.55
N ALA A 60 0.86 -1.80 -15.61
CA ALA A 60 0.93 -2.44 -16.92
C ALA A 60 1.48 -1.48 -17.97
N HIS A 61 2.50 -1.93 -18.68
CA HIS A 61 3.06 -1.27 -19.85
C HIS A 61 2.47 -1.92 -21.10
N ILE A 62 1.63 -1.16 -21.79
CA ILE A 62 0.94 -1.62 -23.00
C ILE A 62 1.83 -1.37 -24.21
N ARG A 63 2.16 -2.44 -24.92
CA ARG A 63 2.91 -2.33 -26.18
C ARG A 63 1.95 -1.97 -27.31
N ALA A 64 2.25 -0.92 -28.06
CA ALA A 64 1.52 -0.61 -29.29
C ALA A 64 1.77 -1.72 -30.32
N VAL A 65 0.71 -2.38 -30.78
CA VAL A 65 0.80 -3.41 -31.83
C VAL A 65 1.10 -2.68 -33.15
N GLY A 66 2.36 -2.73 -33.61
CA GLY A 66 2.72 -2.31 -34.98
C GLY A 66 4.02 -1.53 -35.18
N GLN A 67 4.80 -1.20 -34.14
CA GLN A 67 6.06 -0.46 -34.33
C GLN A 67 7.27 -1.29 -33.90
N HIS A 68 7.89 -1.94 -34.89
CA HIS A 68 9.29 -2.38 -34.85
C HIS A 68 10.19 -1.21 -35.24
N THR A 69 10.20 -0.16 -34.44
CA THR A 69 11.17 0.94 -34.56
C THR A 69 11.33 1.60 -33.20
N GLU A 70 12.56 1.99 -32.90
CA GLU A 70 13.06 2.56 -31.66
C GLU A 70 12.13 3.63 -31.05
N GLU A 71 12.10 3.68 -29.71
CA GLU A 71 11.28 4.54 -28.82
C GLU A 71 9.75 4.29 -28.85
N ILE A 72 9.30 3.30 -28.06
CA ILE A 72 7.88 3.11 -27.77
C ILE A 72 7.51 3.93 -26.52
N ASP A 73 6.89 5.10 -26.73
CA ASP A 73 6.05 5.75 -25.72
C ASP A 73 4.77 4.90 -25.55
N GLY A 74 4.87 3.85 -24.73
CA GLY A 74 3.77 2.93 -24.45
C GLY A 74 2.72 3.54 -23.50
N LEU A 75 1.46 3.11 -23.62
CA LEU A 75 0.42 3.46 -22.65
C LEU A 75 0.70 2.75 -21.32
N VAL A 76 0.75 3.51 -20.22
CA VAL A 76 0.94 2.96 -18.87
C VAL A 76 -0.39 3.01 -18.11
N ILE A 77 -0.86 1.84 -17.68
CA ILE A 77 -2.08 1.68 -16.87
C ILE A 77 -1.68 1.32 -15.45
N GLN A 78 -2.18 2.08 -14.47
CA GLN A 78 -1.81 1.92 -13.06
C GLN A 78 -3.03 1.92 -12.16
N GLY A 79 -2.93 1.18 -11.06
CA GLY A 79 -3.93 1.17 -10.01
C GLY A 79 -3.36 0.62 -8.72
N SER A 80 -4.04 0.88 -7.61
CA SER A 80 -3.72 0.31 -6.31
C SER A 80 -4.99 -0.18 -5.65
N GLU A 81 -4.88 -1.23 -4.85
CA GLU A 81 -5.97 -1.74 -4.01
C GLU A 81 -5.40 -2.05 -2.63
N GLY A 82 -6.06 -1.58 -1.58
CA GLY A 82 -5.64 -1.79 -0.20
C GLY A 82 -6.77 -2.31 0.67
N ARG A 83 -6.39 -3.02 1.72
CA ARG A 83 -7.22 -3.42 2.84
C ARG A 83 -6.54 -3.00 4.13
N ASP A 84 -7.33 -2.61 5.11
CA ASP A 84 -6.81 -2.25 6.43
C ASP A 84 -6.03 -3.42 7.02
N PHE A 85 -4.97 -3.15 7.76
CA PHE A 85 -4.15 -4.21 8.35
C PHE A 85 -3.58 -3.76 9.69
N ILE A 86 -3.04 -4.68 10.47
CA ILE A 86 -2.35 -4.35 11.71
C ILE A 86 -0.85 -4.28 11.43
N LEU A 87 -0.21 -3.19 11.83
CA LEU A 87 1.24 -3.09 11.87
C LEU A 87 1.69 -3.36 13.31
N ARG A 88 2.61 -4.30 13.52
CA ARG A 88 3.14 -4.63 14.85
C ARG A 88 4.64 -4.45 14.93
N ASP A 89 5.12 -3.85 16.00
CA ASP A 89 6.52 -3.85 16.39
C ASP A 89 6.67 -4.33 17.84
N ASP A 90 7.89 -4.28 18.38
CA ASP A 90 8.15 -4.68 19.78
C ASP A 90 7.51 -3.75 20.81
N SER A 91 7.09 -2.56 20.38
CA SER A 91 6.52 -1.52 21.25
C SER A 91 4.99 -1.59 21.33
N GLY A 92 4.33 -2.07 20.28
CA GLY A 92 2.87 -2.13 20.21
C GLY A 92 2.34 -2.51 18.84
N ALA A 93 1.06 -2.21 18.61
CA ALA A 93 0.39 -2.45 17.34
C ALA A 93 -0.47 -1.25 16.94
N ALA A 94 -0.54 -0.97 15.64
CA ALA A 94 -1.34 0.07 15.03
C ALA A 94 -2.30 -0.53 14.00
N LEU A 95 -3.55 -0.08 13.98
CA LEU A 95 -4.45 -0.34 12.85
C LEU A 95 -4.12 0.64 11.73
N ILE A 96 -3.67 0.11 10.60
CA ILE A 96 -3.38 0.90 9.40
C ILE A 96 -4.60 0.87 8.50
N GLN A 97 -5.19 2.05 8.30
CA GLN A 97 -6.28 2.26 7.37
C GLN A 97 -5.74 2.71 6.03
N LEU A 98 -6.12 2.00 4.97
CA LEU A 98 -5.75 2.34 3.60
C LEU A 98 -6.93 2.99 2.89
N GLU A 99 -6.65 3.98 2.04
CA GLU A 99 -7.70 4.51 1.18
C GLU A 99 -8.15 3.43 0.18
N PRO A 100 -9.48 3.30 -0.06
CA PRO A 100 -9.99 2.34 -1.01
C PRO A 100 -9.56 2.76 -2.42
N GLY A 101 -8.64 1.98 -2.98
CA GLY A 101 -8.19 2.17 -4.36
C GLY A 101 -9.09 1.49 -5.40
N SER A 102 -8.61 1.46 -6.64
CA SER A 102 -9.29 0.76 -7.75
C SER A 102 -9.12 -0.74 -7.64
N SER A 103 -10.14 -1.52 -8.00
CA SER A 103 -10.01 -2.98 -7.99
C SER A 103 -8.93 -3.44 -8.96
N VAL A 104 -7.82 -3.96 -8.43
CA VAL A 104 -6.66 -4.42 -9.22
C VAL A 104 -7.03 -5.63 -10.06
N ALA A 105 -7.88 -6.53 -9.55
CA ALA A 105 -8.39 -7.67 -10.31
C ALA A 105 -9.19 -7.23 -11.55
N ARG A 106 -10.04 -6.19 -11.42
CA ARG A 106 -10.78 -5.63 -12.56
C ARG A 106 -9.85 -4.93 -13.56
N LEU A 107 -8.86 -4.21 -13.05
CA LEU A 107 -7.86 -3.54 -13.90
C LEU A 107 -7.05 -4.55 -14.72
N HIS A 108 -6.60 -5.63 -14.08
CA HIS A 108 -5.91 -6.72 -14.74
C HIS A 108 -6.77 -7.36 -15.84
N ALA A 109 -8.01 -7.72 -15.52
CA ALA A 109 -8.94 -8.29 -16.49
C ALA A 109 -9.18 -7.35 -17.69
N HIS A 110 -9.30 -6.04 -17.44
CA HIS A 110 -9.44 -5.04 -18.49
C HIS A 110 -8.22 -4.95 -19.40
N VAL A 111 -7.01 -4.96 -18.83
CA VAL A 111 -5.75 -4.94 -19.59
C VAL A 111 -5.63 -6.16 -20.49
N ILE A 112 -5.85 -7.36 -19.94
CA ILE A 112 -5.75 -8.61 -20.70
C ILE A 112 -6.80 -8.66 -21.81
N THR A 113 -8.03 -8.24 -21.53
CA THR A 113 -9.14 -8.29 -22.52
C THR A 113 -8.95 -7.26 -23.64
N THR A 114 -8.49 -6.04 -23.31
CA THR A 114 -8.40 -4.93 -24.26
C THR A 114 -7.11 -4.93 -25.06
N HIS A 115 -6.00 -5.32 -24.43
CA HIS A 115 -4.66 -5.18 -25.00
C HIS A 115 -3.90 -6.50 -25.16
N GLY A 116 -4.51 -7.64 -24.79
CA GLY A 116 -3.92 -8.96 -24.90
C GLY A 116 -2.91 -9.29 -23.78
N ALA A 117 -2.38 -10.51 -23.82
CA ALA A 117 -1.49 -11.06 -22.79
C ALA A 117 0.01 -10.70 -23.00
N GLY A 118 0.37 -10.02 -24.08
CA GLY A 118 1.77 -9.67 -24.41
C GLY A 118 2.31 -8.41 -23.73
N ASN A 119 1.56 -7.87 -22.77
CA ASN A 119 1.92 -6.65 -22.04
C ASN A 119 2.85 -6.97 -20.87
N GLU A 120 3.75 -6.04 -20.57
CA GLU A 120 4.59 -6.16 -19.38
C GLU A 120 3.78 -5.68 -18.19
N ILE A 121 3.45 -6.62 -17.30
CA ILE A 121 2.62 -6.38 -16.12
C ILE A 121 3.46 -6.66 -14.89
N ASN A 122 3.55 -5.68 -14.00
CA ASN A 122 4.15 -5.81 -12.69
C ASN A 122 3.08 -5.60 -11.61
N VAL A 123 3.09 -6.44 -10.59
CA VAL A 123 2.26 -6.27 -9.40
C VAL A 123 3.16 -6.34 -8.19
N GLU A 124 3.31 -5.20 -7.52
CA GLU A 124 3.96 -5.14 -6.22
C GLU A 124 2.90 -5.43 -5.16
N ALA A 125 3.23 -6.33 -4.25
CA ALA A 125 2.35 -6.72 -3.16
C ALA A 125 3.03 -6.45 -1.81
N ILE A 126 2.21 -6.12 -0.83
CA ILE A 126 2.57 -6.19 0.58
C ILE A 126 1.74 -7.31 1.16
N VAL A 127 2.43 -8.30 1.72
CA VAL A 127 1.83 -9.54 2.22
C VAL A 127 1.95 -9.61 3.75
N PRO A 128 1.09 -10.39 4.40
CA PRO A 128 1.24 -10.66 5.83
C PRO A 128 2.62 -11.25 6.14
N GLY A 129 3.29 -10.72 7.15
CA GLY A 129 4.66 -11.07 7.52
C GLY A 129 5.72 -10.13 6.95
N ASP A 130 5.40 -9.27 5.98
CA ASP A 130 6.35 -8.28 5.48
C ASP A 130 6.67 -7.23 6.53
N ARG A 131 7.92 -6.75 6.50
CA ARG A 131 8.32 -5.56 7.26
C ARG A 131 8.08 -4.34 6.39
N VAL A 132 7.26 -3.41 6.86
CA VAL A 132 6.91 -2.20 6.11
C VAL A 132 7.06 -0.96 6.96
N ARG A 133 7.34 0.15 6.28
CA ARG A 133 7.30 1.50 6.82
C ARG A 133 6.00 2.16 6.37
N VAL A 134 5.28 2.74 7.33
CA VAL A 134 4.02 3.44 7.12
C VAL A 134 4.21 4.89 7.50
N ARG A 135 3.87 5.80 6.59
CA ARG A 135 3.75 7.23 6.89
C ARG A 135 2.32 7.67 6.71
N GLY A 136 1.82 8.47 7.64
CA GLY A 136 0.42 8.82 7.65
C GLY A 136 0.04 9.79 8.74
N ARG A 137 -1.24 9.73 9.14
CA ARG A 137 -1.77 10.54 10.24
C ARG A 137 -2.53 9.69 11.23
N ILE A 138 -2.35 10.00 12.51
CA ILE A 138 -3.09 9.37 13.60
C ILE A 138 -4.55 9.84 13.52
N ARG A 139 -5.48 8.89 13.39
CA ARG A 139 -6.92 9.12 13.38
C ARG A 139 -7.55 8.93 14.76
N ALA A 140 -7.03 8.01 15.53
CA ALA A 140 -7.46 7.75 16.89
C ALA A 140 -6.30 7.20 17.71
N VAL A 141 -6.28 7.53 19.00
CA VAL A 141 -5.47 6.87 20.02
C VAL A 141 -6.44 6.13 20.92
N LEU A 142 -6.17 4.86 21.18
CA LEU A 142 -7.01 4.00 22.01
C LEU A 142 -6.34 3.85 23.36
N ASP A 143 -7.06 4.26 24.40
CA ASP A 143 -6.61 4.15 25.77
C ASP A 143 -7.24 2.89 26.36
N GLU A 144 -6.53 1.73 26.33
CA GLU A 144 -6.84 0.57 27.19
C GLU A 144 -5.91 -0.64 26.98
N ALA A 145 -5.74 -1.41 28.06
CA ALA A 145 -4.92 -2.63 28.17
C ALA A 145 -5.47 -3.86 27.39
N GLU A 146 -6.65 -3.75 26.77
CA GLU A 146 -7.31 -4.84 26.03
C GLU A 146 -7.40 -4.59 24.50
N ALA A 147 -7.01 -3.40 24.02
CA ALA A 147 -7.08 -3.09 22.60
C ALA A 147 -5.98 -3.86 21.83
N ARG A 148 -6.37 -4.54 20.74
CA ARG A 148 -5.43 -5.27 19.86
C ARG A 148 -4.40 -4.35 19.18
N TRP A 149 -4.67 -3.05 19.16
CA TRP A 149 -3.80 -1.97 18.69
C TRP A 149 -4.02 -0.71 19.56
N CYS A 150 -2.99 0.12 19.72
CA CYS A 150 -3.03 1.33 20.55
C CYS A 150 -3.38 2.61 19.76
N CYS A 151 -3.30 2.56 18.43
CA CYS A 151 -3.66 3.70 17.59
C CYS A 151 -4.21 3.26 16.23
N VAL A 152 -4.95 4.17 15.59
CA VAL A 152 -5.42 4.04 14.22
C VAL A 152 -4.69 5.06 13.37
N VAL A 153 -4.05 4.62 12.30
CA VAL A 153 -3.27 5.44 11.38
C VAL A 153 -3.92 5.38 10.01
N GLN A 154 -4.32 6.51 9.46
CA GLN A 154 -4.58 6.58 8.02
C GLN A 154 -3.24 6.72 7.31
N ALA A 155 -2.88 5.71 6.51
CA ALA A 155 -1.65 5.74 5.75
C ALA A 155 -1.79 6.63 4.52
N ASN A 156 -0.77 7.45 4.29
CA ASN A 156 -0.56 8.21 3.07
C ASN A 156 0.49 7.54 2.19
N GLU A 157 1.45 6.86 2.81
CA GLU A 157 2.57 6.19 2.16
C GLU A 157 2.86 4.86 2.85
N LEU A 158 3.19 3.87 2.04
CA LEU A 158 3.46 2.51 2.47
C LEU A 158 4.57 1.93 1.60
N GLU A 159 5.67 1.50 2.22
CA GLU A 159 6.83 0.93 1.52
C GLU A 159 7.42 -0.26 2.28
N HIS A 160 8.10 -1.15 1.56
CA HIS A 160 8.89 -2.22 2.16
C HIS A 160 10.05 -1.61 2.96
N ALA A 161 10.23 -2.05 4.21
CA ALA A 161 11.36 -1.65 5.03
C ALA A 161 12.54 -2.63 4.83
N GLN A 162 13.75 -2.07 4.74
CA GLN A 162 15.00 -2.85 4.64
C GLN A 162 15.40 -3.51 5.97
#